data_AF-A0A1Z4MX10-F1
#
_entry.id   AF-A0A1Z4MX10-F1
#
_cell.length_a   1.000
_cell.length_b   1.000
_cell.length_c   1.000
_cell.angle_alpha   90.00
_cell.angle_beta   90.00
_cell.angle_gamma   90.00
#
_symmetry.space_group_name_H-M   'P 1'
#
loop_
_entity.id
_entity.type
_entity.pdbx_description
1 polymer ?
#
loop_
_entity_poly.entity_id
_entity_poly.type
_entity_poly.pdbx_seq_one_letter_code
_entity_poly.pdbx_strand_id
1 'polypeptide(L)'
;MLFRKLLTLPAVLAVLGSTFPAFAIPSEVFISELPEIQQSLPPGYAMRLPEQIRLGDGSNRDLLSKLTVKVFSSNSPRSMIVGLFSCETTDTSCLVGSFSVDSPNSVTAIKEFYKHRHTGKPVSLGKNIQGYLLEGNQQNPPQPFSSLMWQQDALVHTVSFPVKERQNILWMGYSMVHQPPVRRTYAKLKRPSPVYSAEK
;
A
#
# COMPACT_ATOMS: atom_id res chain seq x y z
N MET A 1 65.76 -1.37 37.15
CA MET A 1 64.29 -1.17 37.22
C MET A 1 63.74 -1.07 35.80
N LEU A 2 63.21 -2.16 35.25
CA LEU A 2 62.57 -2.21 33.93
C LEU A 2 61.05 -2.07 34.11
N PHE A 3 60.45 -0.98 33.63
CA PHE A 3 58.99 -0.87 33.50
C PHE A 3 58.58 -1.23 32.07
N ARG A 4 58.04 -2.45 31.91
CA ARG A 4 57.32 -2.89 30.71
C ARG A 4 55.98 -2.17 30.64
N LYS A 5 55.79 -1.32 29.63
CA LYS A 5 54.47 -0.78 29.27
C LYS A 5 53.74 -1.80 28.39
N LEU A 6 52.68 -2.39 28.92
CA LEU A 6 51.72 -3.18 28.14
C LEU A 6 50.84 -2.20 27.34
N LEU A 7 50.89 -2.27 26.01
CA LEU A 7 49.89 -1.67 25.12
C LEU A 7 48.72 -2.65 24.99
N THR A 8 47.56 -2.30 25.56
CA THR A 8 46.30 -2.99 25.30
C THR A 8 45.64 -2.38 24.07
N LEU A 9 45.57 -3.13 22.96
CA LEU A 9 44.77 -2.76 21.79
C LEU A 9 43.28 -2.87 22.12
N PRO A 10 42.43 -1.88 21.77
CA PRO A 10 40.98 -2.05 21.83
C PRO A 10 40.53 -2.90 20.64
N ALA A 11 39.98 -4.08 20.95
CA ALA A 11 39.30 -4.93 19.98
C ALA A 11 38.02 -4.24 19.50
N VAL A 12 37.98 -3.82 18.24
CA VAL A 12 36.79 -3.28 17.60
C VAL A 12 35.83 -4.44 17.32
N LEU A 13 34.77 -4.55 18.12
CA LEU A 13 33.66 -5.46 17.86
C LEU A 13 32.86 -4.95 16.65
N ALA A 14 33.18 -5.45 15.46
CA ALA A 14 32.34 -5.26 14.28
C ALA A 14 31.10 -6.16 14.41
N VAL A 15 29.98 -5.60 14.89
CA VAL A 15 28.68 -6.28 14.89
C VAL A 15 28.20 -6.33 13.44
N LEU A 16 28.42 -7.46 12.77
CA LEU A 16 27.79 -7.79 11.50
C LEU A 16 26.29 -8.04 11.74
N GLY A 17 25.51 -6.96 11.75
CA GLY A 17 24.05 -7.04 11.77
C GLY A 17 23.54 -7.57 10.42
N SER A 18 23.15 -8.83 10.37
CA SER A 18 22.37 -9.38 9.26
C SER A 18 20.97 -8.75 9.30
N THR A 19 20.75 -7.71 8.51
CA THR A 19 19.40 -7.19 8.28
C THR A 19 18.64 -8.20 7.43
N PHE A 20 17.83 -9.04 8.07
CA PHE A 20 16.86 -9.87 7.34
C PHE A 20 15.95 -8.96 6.51
N PRO A 21 15.65 -9.31 5.25
CA PRO A 21 14.70 -8.54 4.45
C PRO A 21 13.35 -8.56 5.16
N ALA A 22 12.86 -7.39 5.56
CA ALA A 22 11.52 -7.26 6.13
C ALA A 22 10.48 -7.65 5.05
N PHE A 23 9.70 -8.69 5.31
CA PHE A 23 8.59 -9.08 4.47
C PHE A 23 7.38 -8.19 4.78
N ALA A 24 6.63 -7.82 3.73
CA ALA A 24 5.37 -7.09 3.91
C ALA A 24 4.35 -8.00 4.59
N ILE A 25 3.76 -7.53 5.70
CA ILE A 25 2.59 -8.17 6.34
C ILE A 25 1.41 -7.22 6.13
N PRO A 26 0.75 -7.28 4.96
CA PRO A 26 -0.39 -6.43 4.69
C PRO A 26 -1.59 -6.88 5.54
N SER A 27 -2.63 -6.04 5.61
CA SER A 27 -3.90 -6.38 6.26
C SER A 27 -4.41 -7.75 5.83
N GLU A 28 -5.08 -8.46 6.75
CA GLU A 28 -5.57 -9.84 6.56
C GLU A 28 -6.40 -10.02 5.27
N VAL A 29 -7.18 -8.98 4.90
CA VAL A 29 -7.97 -8.91 3.67
C VAL A 29 -7.14 -9.19 2.40
N PHE A 30 -5.84 -8.89 2.41
CA PHE A 30 -4.97 -9.08 1.24
C PHE A 30 -4.24 -10.42 1.22
N ILE A 31 -4.29 -11.23 2.28
CA ILE A 31 -3.43 -12.42 2.41
C ILE A 31 -3.71 -13.43 1.28
N SER A 32 -4.98 -13.68 0.96
CA SER A 32 -5.35 -14.62 -0.11
C SER A 32 -4.90 -14.16 -1.49
N GLU A 33 -4.96 -12.85 -1.74
CA GLU A 33 -4.65 -12.25 -3.05
C GLU A 33 -3.21 -11.72 -3.15
N LEU A 34 -2.41 -11.83 -2.09
CA LEU A 34 -1.01 -11.40 -2.11
C LEU A 34 -0.21 -12.03 -3.27
N PRO A 35 -0.40 -13.32 -3.62
CA PRO A 35 0.15 -13.90 -4.83
C PRO A 35 -0.19 -13.15 -6.13
N GLU A 36 -1.47 -12.80 -6.32
CA GLU A 36 -1.94 -12.11 -7.51
C GLU A 36 -1.41 -10.67 -7.56
N ILE A 37 -1.39 -9.99 -6.41
CA ILE A 37 -0.82 -8.66 -6.24
C ILE A 37 0.66 -8.69 -6.66
N GLN A 38 1.44 -9.64 -6.14
CA GLN A 38 2.86 -9.76 -6.47
C GLN A 38 3.09 -10.11 -7.94
N GLN A 39 2.25 -10.92 -8.58
CA GLN A 39 2.45 -11.28 -10.00
C GLN A 39 2.06 -10.14 -10.95
N SER A 40 1.07 -9.34 -10.56
CA SER A 40 0.49 -8.25 -11.36
C SER A 40 1.28 -6.94 -11.27
N LEU A 41 2.20 -6.79 -10.31
CA LEU A 41 3.05 -5.62 -10.22
C LEU A 41 3.89 -5.44 -11.50
N PRO A 42 3.90 -4.24 -12.11
CA PRO A 42 4.79 -3.94 -13.21
C PRO A 42 6.27 -4.16 -12.83
N PRO A 43 7.15 -4.51 -13.78
CA PRO A 43 8.57 -4.68 -13.50
C PRO A 43 9.19 -3.43 -12.87
N GLY A 44 9.93 -3.62 -11.77
CA GLY A 44 10.58 -2.56 -11.01
C GLY A 44 9.67 -1.80 -10.05
N TYR A 45 8.37 -2.15 -9.98
CA TYR A 45 7.42 -1.46 -9.11
C TYR A 45 7.34 -2.15 -7.76
N ALA A 46 7.02 -1.34 -6.75
CA ALA A 46 6.80 -1.80 -5.41
C ALA A 46 5.56 -1.09 -4.86
N MET A 47 4.60 -1.85 -4.34
CA MET A 47 3.38 -1.32 -3.76
C MET A 47 3.43 -1.54 -2.26
N ARG A 48 3.05 -0.52 -1.48
CA ARG A 48 2.80 -0.70 -0.05
C ARG A 48 1.31 -0.84 0.16
N LEU A 49 0.92 -1.74 1.04
CA LEU A 49 -0.46 -1.95 1.46
C LEU A 49 -0.56 -1.61 2.95
N PRO A 50 -1.73 -1.14 3.42
CA PRO A 50 -1.88 -0.81 4.82
C PRO A 50 -1.79 -2.07 5.68
N GLU A 51 -1.30 -1.92 6.90
CA GLU A 51 -1.26 -2.98 7.91
C GLU A 51 -2.66 -3.42 8.32
N GLN A 52 -3.63 -2.49 8.30
CA GLN A 52 -5.02 -2.75 8.64
C GLN A 52 -5.94 -1.93 7.73
N ILE A 53 -6.96 -2.58 7.16
CA ILE A 53 -8.08 -1.88 6.54
C ILE A 53 -8.98 -1.33 7.64
N ARG A 54 -9.24 -0.03 7.60
CA ARG A 54 -10.17 0.65 8.50
C ARG A 54 -11.36 1.20 7.71
N LEU A 55 -12.55 0.79 8.11
CA LEU A 55 -13.83 1.27 7.59
C LEU A 55 -14.72 1.63 8.78
N GLY A 56 -15.47 2.75 8.69
CA GLY A 56 -16.28 3.23 9.79
C GLY A 56 -15.44 3.51 11.04
N ASP A 57 -15.82 2.92 12.17
CA ASP A 57 -15.09 3.03 13.45
C ASP A 57 -13.88 2.08 13.56
N GLY A 58 -13.61 1.27 12.54
CA GLY A 58 -12.52 0.30 12.52
C GLY A 58 -12.78 -1.00 13.29
N SER A 59 -13.99 -1.18 13.85
CA SER A 59 -14.34 -2.38 14.64
C SER A 59 -15.09 -3.45 13.83
N ASN A 60 -15.58 -3.11 12.64
CA ASN A 60 -16.50 -3.94 11.88
C ASN A 60 -15.81 -5.07 11.10
N ARG A 61 -15.37 -6.10 11.82
CA ARG A 61 -14.71 -7.31 11.26
C ARG A 61 -15.58 -8.07 10.26
N ASP A 62 -16.89 -8.09 10.46
CA ASP A 62 -17.83 -8.78 9.59
C ASP A 62 -17.92 -8.14 8.20
N LEU A 63 -17.70 -6.82 8.11
CA LEU A 63 -17.64 -6.13 6.82
C LEU A 63 -16.34 -6.48 6.10
N LEU A 64 -15.22 -6.51 6.82
CA LEU A 64 -13.89 -6.80 6.26
C LEU A 64 -13.80 -8.22 5.70
N SER A 65 -14.40 -9.21 6.36
CA SER A 65 -14.38 -10.61 5.90
C SER A 65 -15.21 -10.86 4.65
N LYS A 66 -16.09 -9.92 4.28
CA LYS A 66 -16.94 -9.99 3.08
C LYS A 66 -16.38 -9.18 1.92
N LEU A 67 -15.24 -8.52 2.08
CA LEU A 67 -14.61 -7.76 1.01
C LEU A 67 -13.92 -8.70 0.03
N THR A 68 -14.21 -8.49 -1.25
CA THR A 68 -13.51 -9.14 -2.35
C THR A 68 -12.40 -8.21 -2.83
N VAL A 69 -11.16 -8.71 -2.86
CA VAL A 69 -10.02 -7.97 -3.42
C VAL A 69 -9.95 -8.24 -4.92
N LYS A 70 -9.77 -7.19 -5.72
CA LYS A 70 -9.57 -7.29 -7.18
C LYS A 70 -8.35 -6.49 -7.59
N VAL A 71 -7.53 -7.07 -8.46
CA VAL A 71 -6.27 -6.49 -8.92
C VAL A 71 -6.39 -6.08 -10.38
N PHE A 72 -6.05 -4.84 -10.67
CA PHE A 72 -6.01 -4.28 -12.03
C PHE A 72 -4.60 -3.78 -12.30
N SER A 73 -3.96 -4.25 -13.36
CA SER A 73 -2.64 -3.79 -13.78
C SER A 73 -2.68 -3.27 -15.22
N SER A 74 -1.88 -2.25 -15.50
CA SER A 74 -1.65 -1.73 -16.84
C SER A 74 -0.15 -1.60 -17.09
N ASN A 75 0.27 -1.85 -18.33
CA ASN A 75 1.64 -1.61 -18.77
C ASN A 75 1.81 -0.31 -19.57
N SER A 76 0.70 0.35 -19.94
CA SER A 76 0.71 1.59 -20.72
C SER A 76 -0.50 2.49 -20.38
N PRO A 77 -0.34 3.50 -19.50
CA PRO A 77 0.84 3.72 -18.65
C PRO A 77 1.00 2.61 -17.60
N ARG A 78 2.22 2.40 -17.11
CA ARG A 78 2.49 1.42 -16.03
C ARG A 78 1.78 1.85 -14.75
N SER A 79 0.86 1.02 -14.27
CA SER A 79 0.14 1.23 -13.02
C SER A 79 -0.41 -0.08 -12.47
N MET A 80 -0.76 -0.05 -11.19
CA MET A 80 -1.49 -1.13 -10.55
C MET A 80 -2.46 -0.58 -9.52
N ILE A 81 -3.66 -1.15 -9.49
CA ILE A 81 -4.74 -0.81 -8.57
C ILE A 81 -5.16 -2.09 -7.86
N VAL A 82 -5.24 -2.02 -6.53
CA VAL A 82 -5.88 -3.03 -5.69
C VAL A 82 -7.18 -2.42 -5.18
N GLY A 83 -8.31 -2.92 -5.67
CA GLY A 83 -9.64 -2.49 -5.27
C GLY A 83 -10.25 -3.42 -4.23
N LEU A 84 -10.99 -2.85 -3.29
CA LEU A 84 -11.83 -3.56 -2.33
C LEU A 84 -13.29 -3.41 -2.75
N PHE A 85 -13.98 -4.53 -2.93
CA PHE A 85 -15.37 -4.56 -3.38
C PHE A 85 -16.26 -5.25 -2.35
N SER A 86 -17.49 -4.77 -2.18
CA SER A 86 -18.50 -5.40 -1.33
C SER A 86 -19.27 -6.52 -2.02
N CYS A 87 -18.93 -6.82 -3.27
CA CYS A 87 -19.55 -7.87 -4.08
C CYS A 87 -18.50 -8.50 -5.02
N GLU A 88 -18.85 -9.64 -5.62
CA GLU A 88 -17.94 -10.38 -6.49
C GLU A 88 -17.70 -9.72 -7.86
N THR A 89 -18.61 -8.84 -8.29
CA THR A 89 -18.47 -8.08 -9.54
C THR A 89 -17.54 -6.89 -9.35
N THR A 90 -17.05 -6.33 -10.46
CA THR A 90 -16.15 -5.16 -10.46
C THR A 90 -16.92 -3.85 -10.69
N ASP A 91 -18.21 -3.85 -10.38
CA ASP A 91 -19.06 -2.67 -10.58
C ASP A 91 -18.66 -1.55 -9.63
N THR A 92 -18.65 -0.32 -10.14
CA THR A 92 -18.27 0.87 -9.35
C THR A 92 -19.21 1.11 -8.17
N SER A 93 -20.46 0.63 -8.23
CA SER A 93 -21.41 0.66 -7.12
C SER A 93 -21.01 -0.23 -5.94
N CYS A 94 -20.19 -1.25 -6.17
CA CYS A 94 -19.65 -2.12 -5.12
C CYS A 94 -18.27 -1.68 -4.63
N LEU A 95 -17.64 -0.67 -5.24
CA LEU A 95 -16.31 -0.23 -4.84
C LEU A 95 -16.36 0.39 -3.44
N VAL A 96 -15.65 -0.24 -2.51
CA VAL A 96 -15.49 0.23 -1.12
C VAL A 96 -14.28 1.17 -1.02
N GLY A 97 -13.23 0.91 -1.79
CA GLY A 97 -12.04 1.75 -1.83
C GLY A 97 -10.93 1.11 -2.64
N SER A 98 -9.83 1.83 -2.81
CA SER A 98 -8.71 1.35 -3.61
C SER A 98 -7.37 1.90 -3.16
N PHE A 99 -6.34 1.14 -3.49
CA PHE A 99 -4.95 1.49 -3.35
C PHE A 99 -4.31 1.43 -4.73
N SER A 100 -3.55 2.44 -5.14
CA SER A 100 -2.83 2.39 -6.41
C SER A 100 -1.37 2.79 -6.28
N VAL A 101 -0.60 2.28 -7.22
CA VAL A 101 0.75 2.76 -7.51
C VAL A 101 0.86 3.02 -9.00
N ASP A 102 1.34 4.22 -9.33
CA ASP A 102 1.37 4.75 -10.69
C ASP A 102 2.78 5.20 -11.07
N SER A 103 3.09 5.05 -12.36
CA SER A 103 4.33 5.56 -12.95
C SER A 103 4.49 7.06 -12.72
N PRO A 104 5.70 7.55 -12.39
CA PRO A 104 5.98 8.98 -12.39
C PRO A 104 5.93 9.59 -13.80
N ASN A 105 5.89 8.76 -14.85
CA ASN A 105 5.76 9.19 -16.24
C ASN A 105 4.31 9.09 -16.75
N SER A 106 3.36 8.68 -15.91
CA SER A 106 1.94 8.66 -16.27
C SER A 106 1.42 10.09 -16.26
N VAL A 107 1.12 10.64 -17.45
CA VAL A 107 0.58 12.00 -17.60
C VAL A 107 -0.67 12.19 -16.73
N THR A 108 -1.55 11.19 -16.69
CA THR A 108 -2.76 11.21 -15.86
C THR A 108 -2.44 11.24 -14.37
N ALA A 109 -1.56 10.34 -13.89
CA ALA A 109 -1.24 10.27 -12.46
C ALA A 109 -0.52 11.54 -11.98
N ILE A 110 0.38 12.09 -12.80
CA ILE A 110 1.08 13.35 -12.50
C ILE A 110 0.11 14.53 -12.48
N LYS A 111 -0.81 14.62 -13.44
CA LYS A 111 -1.85 15.66 -13.44
C LYS A 111 -2.71 15.59 -12.17
N GLU A 112 -3.18 14.40 -11.80
CA GLU A 112 -3.96 14.22 -10.57
C GLU A 112 -3.13 14.53 -9.32
N PHE A 113 -1.85 14.13 -9.27
CA PHE A 113 -0.97 14.48 -8.16
C PHE A 113 -0.77 15.99 -8.02
N TYR A 114 -0.57 16.72 -9.13
CA TYR A 114 -0.48 18.18 -9.10
C TYR A 114 -1.77 18.84 -8.62
N LYS A 115 -2.93 18.33 -9.05
CA LYS A 115 -4.24 18.77 -8.53
C LYS A 115 -4.30 18.57 -7.02
N HIS A 116 -3.98 17.38 -6.51
CA HIS A 116 -3.95 17.11 -5.07
C HIS A 116 -3.01 18.04 -4.32
N ARG A 117 -1.81 18.28 -4.86
CA ARG A 117 -0.84 19.20 -4.25
C ARG A 117 -1.33 20.65 -4.18
N HIS A 118 -2.11 21.10 -5.16
CA HIS A 118 -2.58 22.47 -5.24
C HIS A 118 -3.89 22.73 -4.48
N THR A 119 -4.84 21.79 -4.56
CA THR A 119 -6.18 21.98 -3.99
C THR A 119 -6.42 21.13 -2.73
N GLY A 120 -5.60 20.12 -2.48
CA GLY A 120 -5.71 19.26 -1.31
C GLY A 120 -5.03 19.84 -0.07
N LYS A 121 -5.37 19.27 1.09
CA LYS A 121 -4.75 19.61 2.37
C LYS A 121 -3.44 18.83 2.54
N PRO A 122 -2.31 19.50 2.81
CA PRO A 122 -1.05 18.81 3.07
C PRO A 122 -1.14 18.02 4.38
N VAL A 123 -0.68 16.77 4.37
CA VAL A 123 -0.56 15.90 5.55
C VAL A 123 0.83 15.28 5.61
N SER A 124 1.49 15.37 6.76
CA SER A 124 2.75 14.65 7.00
C SER A 124 2.45 13.18 7.26
N LEU A 125 2.96 12.28 6.40
CA LEU A 125 2.75 10.83 6.50
C LEU A 125 3.95 10.09 7.10
N GLY A 126 5.09 10.75 7.26
CA GLY A 126 6.32 10.16 7.80
C GLY A 126 7.49 11.14 7.70
N LYS A 127 8.69 10.71 8.10
CA LYS A 127 9.90 11.54 7.94
C LYS A 127 10.12 11.82 6.45
N ASN A 128 9.99 13.09 6.05
CA ASN A 128 10.16 13.57 4.68
C ASN A 128 9.14 13.03 3.66
N ILE A 129 8.00 12.50 4.10
CA ILE A 129 6.94 12.04 3.20
C ILE A 129 5.72 12.91 3.41
N GLN A 130 5.49 13.79 2.43
CA GLN A 130 4.37 14.70 2.38
C GLN A 130 3.27 14.11 1.48
N GLY A 131 2.10 13.89 2.05
CA GLY A 131 0.88 13.57 1.32
C GLY A 131 -0.02 14.78 1.13
N TYR A 132 -0.99 14.63 0.24
CA TYR A 132 -2.00 15.64 -0.06
C TYR A 132 -3.38 14.97 -0.10
N LEU A 133 -4.22 15.32 0.86
CA LEU A 133 -5.59 14.82 0.97
C LEU A 133 -6.53 15.74 0.18
N LEU A 134 -7.15 15.20 -0.87
CA LEU A 134 -8.22 15.86 -1.58
C LEU A 134 -9.57 15.31 -1.09
N GLU A 135 -10.35 16.15 -0.41
CA GLU A 135 -11.65 15.76 0.14
C GLU A 135 -12.73 15.83 -0.94
N GLY A 136 -13.42 14.71 -1.20
CA GLY A 136 -14.41 14.59 -2.28
C GLY A 136 -15.55 15.63 -2.19
N ASN A 137 -16.06 15.87 -0.98
CA ASN A 137 -17.12 16.84 -0.71
C ASN A 137 -16.69 18.31 -0.87
N GLN A 138 -15.37 18.60 -0.91
CA GLN A 138 -14.82 19.94 -1.13
C GLN A 138 -14.49 20.19 -2.61
N GLN A 139 -14.66 19.19 -3.47
CA GLN A 139 -14.48 19.36 -4.92
C GLN A 139 -15.72 20.00 -5.57
N ASN A 140 -15.52 20.57 -6.75
CA ASN A 140 -16.60 21.12 -7.57
C ASN A 140 -16.57 20.49 -8.98
N PRO A 141 -17.52 19.59 -9.32
CA PRO A 141 -18.62 19.12 -8.49
C PRO A 141 -18.14 18.17 -7.37
N PRO A 142 -18.91 18.05 -6.25
CA PRO A 142 -18.60 17.10 -5.18
C PRO A 142 -18.44 15.68 -5.70
N GLN A 143 -17.41 14.99 -5.22
CA GLN A 143 -17.11 13.61 -5.57
C GLN A 143 -17.44 12.67 -4.39
N PRO A 144 -17.92 11.44 -4.66
CA PRO A 144 -18.28 10.49 -3.61
C PRO A 144 -17.08 9.94 -2.82
N PHE A 145 -15.87 10.07 -3.38
CA PHE A 145 -14.63 9.59 -2.78
C PHE A 145 -13.68 10.75 -2.47
N SER A 146 -12.96 10.60 -1.36
CA SER A 146 -11.78 11.37 -1.02
C SER A 146 -10.54 10.54 -1.34
N SER A 147 -9.45 11.22 -1.67
CA SER A 147 -8.19 10.55 -2.01
C SER A 147 -6.99 11.22 -1.36
N LEU A 148 -6.05 10.40 -0.90
CA LEU A 148 -4.75 10.83 -0.39
C LEU A 148 -3.70 10.36 -1.38
N MET A 149 -2.90 11.30 -1.90
CA MET A 149 -1.79 11.00 -2.80
C MET A 149 -0.45 11.47 -2.22
N TRP A 150 0.60 10.70 -2.47
CA TRP A 150 1.98 11.06 -2.14
C TRP A 150 2.96 10.44 -3.13
N GLN A 151 4.21 10.87 -3.08
CA GLN A 151 5.31 10.26 -3.82
C GLN A 151 6.26 9.53 -2.86
N GLN A 152 6.63 8.30 -3.21
CA GLN A 152 7.58 7.48 -2.47
C GLN A 152 8.20 6.45 -3.43
N ASP A 153 9.52 6.25 -3.33
CA ASP A 153 10.29 5.36 -4.20
C ASP A 153 10.11 5.65 -5.70
N ALA A 154 10.06 6.94 -6.06
CA ALA A 154 9.81 7.43 -7.41
C ALA A 154 8.46 6.99 -8.03
N LEU A 155 7.52 6.50 -7.22
CA LEU A 155 6.16 6.16 -7.66
C LEU A 155 5.15 7.11 -7.01
N VAL A 156 4.01 7.29 -7.68
CA VAL A 156 2.86 8.02 -7.14
C VAL A 156 1.93 6.99 -6.49
N HIS A 157 1.65 7.15 -5.21
CA HIS A 157 0.76 6.27 -4.45
C HIS A 157 -0.56 6.97 -4.17
N THR A 158 -1.66 6.23 -4.25
CA THR A 158 -3.00 6.75 -3.99
C THR A 158 -3.78 5.83 -3.06
N VAL A 159 -4.47 6.43 -2.09
CA VAL A 159 -5.51 5.77 -1.27
C VAL A 159 -6.82 6.49 -1.54
N SER A 160 -7.87 5.78 -1.93
CA SER A 160 -9.17 6.37 -2.25
C SER A 160 -10.30 5.62 -1.57
N PHE A 161 -11.12 6.32 -0.78
CA PHE A 161 -12.27 5.77 -0.06
C PHE A 161 -13.41 6.80 0.00
N PRO A 162 -14.66 6.38 0.29
CA PRO A 162 -15.79 7.28 0.42
C PRO A 162 -15.51 8.45 1.37
N VAL A 163 -16.11 9.62 1.12
CA VAL A 163 -15.83 10.86 1.88
C VAL A 163 -15.96 10.70 3.41
N LYS A 164 -16.84 9.82 3.88
CA LYS A 164 -17.04 9.51 5.30
C LYS A 164 -15.82 8.86 5.97
N GLU A 165 -14.94 8.24 5.19
CA GLU A 165 -13.75 7.51 5.64
C GLU A 165 -12.51 8.41 5.78
N ARG A 166 -12.68 9.74 5.80
CA ARG A 166 -11.58 10.72 5.82
C ARG A 166 -10.47 10.36 6.81
N GLN A 167 -10.80 10.05 8.07
CA GLN A 167 -9.81 9.74 9.08
C GLN A 167 -9.12 8.39 8.81
N ASN A 168 -9.85 7.42 8.26
CA ASN A 168 -9.33 6.10 7.92
C ASN A 168 -8.37 6.17 6.74
N ILE A 169 -8.63 7.02 5.73
CA ILE A 169 -7.70 7.30 4.63
C ILE A 169 -6.35 7.78 5.16
N LEU A 170 -6.36 8.72 6.12
CA LEU A 170 -5.13 9.26 6.70
C LEU A 170 -4.36 8.20 7.49
N TRP A 171 -5.07 7.38 8.27
CA TRP A 171 -4.46 6.31 9.04
C TRP A 171 -3.85 5.23 8.12
N MET A 172 -4.60 4.81 7.10
CA MET A 172 -4.12 3.83 6.12
C MET A 172 -2.94 4.37 5.33
N GLY A 173 -2.96 5.63 4.87
CA GLY A 173 -1.83 6.25 4.20
C GLY A 173 -0.58 6.34 5.07
N TYR A 174 -0.73 6.72 6.35
CA TYR A 174 0.38 6.71 7.31
C TYR A 174 0.95 5.29 7.50
N SER A 175 0.08 4.30 7.71
CA SER A 175 0.50 2.90 7.86
C SER A 175 1.24 2.41 6.62
N MET A 176 0.68 2.65 5.43
CA MET A 176 1.29 2.27 4.15
C MET A 176 2.70 2.81 4.00
N VAL A 177 2.94 4.09 4.31
CA VAL A 177 4.27 4.71 4.18
C VAL A 177 5.35 3.98 4.99
N HIS A 178 4.97 3.35 6.11
CA HIS A 178 5.87 2.65 7.04
C HIS A 178 5.93 1.15 6.83
N GLN A 179 5.09 0.57 5.98
CA GLN A 179 5.08 -0.86 5.70
C GLN A 179 6.20 -1.24 4.70
N PRO A 180 6.78 -2.45 4.80
CA PRO A 180 7.65 -2.97 3.77
C PRO A 180 6.91 -3.07 2.42
N PRO A 181 7.57 -2.77 1.30
CA PRO A 181 6.92 -2.84 0.00
C PRO A 181 6.72 -4.29 -0.46
N VAL A 182 5.52 -4.56 -0.97
CA VAL A 182 5.21 -5.74 -1.80
C VAL A 182 5.90 -5.56 -3.15
N ARG A 183 6.72 -6.54 -3.52
CA ARG A 183 7.48 -6.53 -4.77
C ARG A 183 7.01 -7.62 -5.70
N ARG A 184 7.29 -7.44 -6.99
CA ARG A 184 6.99 -8.45 -7.99
C ARG A 184 7.72 -9.76 -7.68
N THR A 185 7.01 -10.88 -7.73
CA THR A 185 7.62 -12.23 -7.68
C THR A 185 7.35 -12.99 -8.96
N TYR A 186 8.35 -13.74 -9.42
CA TYR A 186 8.23 -14.67 -10.55
C TYR A 186 8.10 -16.12 -10.09
N ALA A 187 8.09 -16.37 -8.78
CA ALA A 187 7.87 -17.70 -8.25
C ALA A 187 6.47 -18.17 -8.67
N LYS A 188 6.37 -19.35 -9.31
CA LYS A 188 5.09 -20.03 -9.55
C LYS A 188 4.46 -20.34 -8.19
N LEU A 189 3.54 -19.50 -7.74
CA LEU A 189 2.81 -19.71 -6.51
C LEU A 189 1.87 -20.90 -6.73
N LYS A 190 2.16 -22.00 -6.02
CA LYS A 190 1.33 -23.20 -6.02
C LYS A 190 0.02 -22.80 -5.35
N ARG A 191 -1.07 -22.66 -6.12
CA ARG A 191 -2.41 -22.46 -5.54
C ARG A 191 -2.62 -23.58 -4.50
N PRO A 192 -3.03 -23.25 -3.26
CA PRO A 192 -3.47 -24.30 -2.34
C PRO A 192 -4.62 -25.04 -3.01
N SER A 193 -4.49 -26.37 -3.11
CA SER A 193 -5.56 -27.22 -3.63
C SER A 193 -6.83 -26.99 -2.80
N PRO A 194 -8.02 -26.88 -3.42
CA PRO A 194 -9.26 -26.82 -2.67
C PRO A 194 -9.39 -28.07 -1.79
N VAL A 195 -9.60 -27.87 -0.49
CA VAL A 195 -9.68 -28.94 0.53
C VAL A 195 -10.98 -29.75 0.44
N TYR A 196 -11.87 -29.44 -0.50
CA TYR A 196 -13.11 -30.18 -0.69
C TYR A 196 -13.15 -30.84 -2.07
N SER A 197 -12.59 -32.05 -2.15
CA SER A 197 -13.16 -33.06 -3.02
C SER A 197 -14.44 -33.54 -2.34
N ALA A 198 -15.60 -33.16 -2.88
CA ALA A 198 -16.84 -33.83 -2.54
C ALA A 198 -16.74 -35.29 -3.02
N GLU A 199 -16.54 -36.21 -2.09
CA GLU A 199 -16.77 -37.63 -2.35
C GLU A 199 -18.27 -37.84 -2.55
N LYS A 200 -18.61 -38.48 -3.66
CA LYS A 200 -19.92 -39.06 -3.96
C LYS A 200 -19.83 -40.56 -3.75
#